data_AF-A0A2E5P7W2-F1
#
_entry.id   AF-A0A2E5P7W2-F1
#
_cell.length_a   1.000
_cell.length_b   1.000
_cell.length_c   1.000
_cell.angle_alpha   90.00
_cell.angle_beta   90.00
_cell.angle_gamma   90.00
#
_symmetry.space_group_name_H-M   'P 1'
#
loop_
_entity.id
_entity.type
_entity.pdbx_description
1 polymer ?
#
loop_
_entity_poly.entity_id
_entity_poly.type
_entity_poly.pdbx_seq_one_letter_code
_entity_poly.pdbx_strand_id
1 'polypeptide(L)'
;MVQRSNQSEFVMETMSSIKPDAARVLTTEEFLLFEKQEAVKALVDRKMAEGKSSRRQAWVMLEILEDVGRQYGKAMVAFAKSYIVIDVCGIQA
;
A
#
# COMPACT_ATOMS: atom_id res chain seq x y z
N MET A 1 42.42 -28.98 -22.07
CA MET A 1 42.43 -27.51 -21.97
C MET A 1 40.98 -27.07 -21.84
N VAL A 2 40.53 -26.73 -20.63
CA VAL A 2 40.51 -25.35 -20.08
C VAL A 2 39.42 -24.55 -20.77
N GLN A 3 38.39 -23.99 -20.14
CA GLN A 3 37.97 -23.86 -18.73
C GLN A 3 36.55 -23.26 -18.76
N ARG A 4 35.73 -23.54 -17.72
CA ARG A 4 34.91 -22.61 -16.90
C ARG A 4 33.98 -21.61 -17.62
N SER A 5 32.80 -21.23 -17.14
CA SER A 5 32.10 -21.41 -15.87
C SER A 5 30.75 -20.70 -15.99
N ASN A 6 29.79 -21.16 -15.18
CA ASN A 6 28.78 -20.35 -14.50
C ASN A 6 27.85 -19.46 -15.35
N GLN A 7 26.74 -20.05 -15.85
CA GLN A 7 25.48 -19.30 -16.04
C GLN A 7 24.69 -19.21 -14.71
N SER A 8 25.33 -18.76 -13.63
CA SER A 8 24.66 -18.53 -12.34
C SER A 8 24.67 -17.05 -11.95
N GLU A 9 24.64 -16.16 -12.95
CA GLU A 9 24.88 -14.73 -12.77
C GLU A 9 23.77 -13.90 -13.46
N PHE A 10 22.52 -14.13 -13.04
CA PHE A 10 21.35 -13.32 -13.40
C PHE A 10 20.21 -13.82 -12.49
N VAL A 11 19.74 -13.19 -11.41
CA VAL A 11 19.60 -11.79 -11.04
C VAL A 11 19.59 -11.76 -9.50
N MET A 12 20.62 -11.17 -8.88
CA MET A 12 20.58 -10.77 -7.47
C MET A 12 20.84 -9.26 -7.37
N GLU A 13 20.31 -8.51 -8.34
CA GLU A 13 20.51 -7.08 -8.49
C GLU A 13 19.24 -6.33 -8.09
N THR A 14 18.87 -6.36 -6.81
CA THR A 14 18.15 -5.29 -6.09
C THR A 14 17.93 -5.66 -4.61
N MET A 15 18.99 -6.06 -3.90
CA MET A 15 19.01 -5.86 -2.46
C MET A 15 19.73 -4.55 -2.19
N SER A 16 19.05 -3.43 -2.45
CA SER A 16 19.48 -2.14 -1.94
C SER A 16 19.74 -2.32 -0.45
N SER A 17 20.97 -2.05 -0.02
CA SER A 17 21.40 -2.18 1.36
C SER A 17 20.40 -1.47 2.27
N ILE A 18 19.61 -2.23 3.03
CA ILE A 18 18.82 -1.66 4.12
C ILE A 18 19.86 -1.11 5.09
N LYS A 19 19.96 0.22 5.18
CA LYS A 19 20.88 0.85 6.14
C LYS A 19 20.47 0.37 7.53
N PRO A 20 21.40 -0.10 8.37
CA PRO A 20 21.06 -0.57 9.71
C PRO A 20 20.31 0.49 10.52
N ASP A 21 20.61 1.77 10.28
CA ASP A 21 19.98 2.92 10.92
C ASP A 21 18.53 3.20 10.46
N ALA A 22 18.07 2.53 9.39
CA ALA A 22 16.70 2.64 8.89
C ALA A 22 15.75 1.61 9.54
N ALA A 23 16.28 0.68 10.34
CA ALA A 23 15.45 -0.29 11.05
C ALA A 23 14.74 0.40 12.23
N ARG A 24 13.41 0.33 12.25
CA ARG A 24 12.59 0.80 13.37
C ARG A 24 12.01 -0.40 14.11
N VAL A 25 12.23 -0.47 15.42
CA VAL A 25 11.52 -1.42 16.29
C VAL A 25 10.14 -0.85 16.60
N LEU A 26 9.12 -1.67 16.41
CA LEU A 26 7.74 -1.34 16.73
C LEU A 26 7.26 -2.16 17.91
N THR A 27 6.43 -1.56 18.74
CA THR A 27 5.59 -2.33 19.66
C THR A 27 4.59 -3.17 18.86
N THR A 28 4.04 -4.21 19.49
CA THR A 28 3.00 -5.04 18.87
C THR A 28 1.79 -4.21 18.41
N GLU A 29 1.38 -3.23 19.21
CA GLU A 29 0.24 -2.36 18.89
C GLU A 29 0.51 -1.48 17.67
N GLU A 30 1.71 -0.88 17.60
CA GLU A 30 2.11 -0.06 16.45
C GLU A 30 2.24 -0.89 15.18
N PHE A 31 2.78 -2.11 15.29
CA PHE A 31 2.88 -3.02 14.15
C PHE A 31 1.50 -3.40 13.61
N LEU A 32 0.57 -3.77 14.50
CA LEU A 32 -0.80 -4.11 14.10
C LEU A 32 -1.54 -2.92 13.49
N LEU A 33 -1.34 -1.72 14.02
CA LEU A 33 -1.91 -0.50 13.44
C LEU A 33 -1.33 -0.24 12.04
N PHE A 34 -0.02 -0.38 11.87
CA PHE A 34 0.64 -0.22 10.58
C PHE A 34 0.11 -1.20 9.54
N GLU A 35 0.07 -2.50 9.86
CA GLU A 35 -0.48 -3.54 8.96
C GLU A 35 -1.93 -3.23 8.55
N LYS A 36 -2.73 -2.75 9.51
CA LYS A 36 -4.13 -2.37 9.25
C LYS A 36 -4.22 -1.16 8.31
N GLN A 37 -3.34 -0.17 8.46
CA GLN A 37 -3.27 0.99 7.56
C GLN A 37 -2.86 0.57 6.15
N GLU A 38 -1.87 -0.31 6.01
CA GLU A 38 -1.44 -0.82 4.70
C GLU A 38 -2.54 -1.63 4.01
N ALA A 39 -3.28 -2.46 4.75
CA ALA A 39 -4.43 -3.18 4.21
C ALA A 39 -5.53 -2.22 3.69
N VAL A 40 -5.78 -1.12 4.40
CA VAL A 40 -6.74 -0.08 4.00
C VAL A 40 -6.29 0.62 2.72
N LYS A 41 -5.01 1.01 2.62
CA LYS A 41 -4.45 1.61 1.39
C LYS A 41 -4.62 0.68 0.21
N ALA A 42 -4.25 -0.60 0.36
CA ALA A 42 -4.37 -1.59 -0.71
C ALA A 42 -5.82 -1.79 -1.18
N LEU A 43 -6.80 -1.73 -0.28
CA LEU A 43 -8.22 -1.78 -0.64
C LEU A 43 -8.64 -0.54 -1.44
N VAL A 44 -8.27 0.65 -0.95
CA VAL A 44 -8.55 1.93 -1.62
C VAL A 44 -7.97 1.94 -3.03
N ASP A 45 -6.69 1.59 -3.19
CA ASP A 45 -6.00 1.58 -4.47
C ASP A 45 -6.62 0.60 -5.46
N ARG A 46 -6.95 -0.61 -4.99
CA ARG A 46 -7.61 -1.62 -5.83
C ARG A 46 -8.94 -1.11 -6.35
N LYS A 47 -9.78 -0.61 -5.45
CA LYS A 47 -11.08 -0.07 -5.83
C LYS A 47 -10.91 1.11 -6.78
N MET A 48 -9.90 1.97 -6.58
CA MET A 48 -9.62 3.13 -7.45
C MET A 48 -9.26 2.67 -8.86
N ALA A 49 -8.46 1.61 -8.98
CA ALA A 49 -8.10 1.00 -10.25
C ALA A 49 -9.30 0.33 -10.95
N GLU A 50 -10.19 -0.33 -10.20
CA GLU A 50 -11.45 -0.90 -10.73
C GLU A 50 -12.35 0.19 -11.31
N GLY A 51 -12.51 1.31 -10.59
CA GLY A 51 -13.28 2.46 -11.06
C GLY A 51 -12.74 3.10 -12.34
N LYS A 52 -11.41 3.24 -12.43
CA LYS A 52 -10.74 3.73 -13.65
C LYS A 52 -10.94 2.80 -14.85
N SER A 53 -11.13 1.50 -14.61
CA SER A 53 -11.29 0.47 -15.64
C SER A 53 -12.73 0.36 -16.18
N SER A 54 -13.71 1.05 -15.59
CA SER A 54 -15.13 0.93 -15.93
C SER A 54 -15.78 2.28 -16.23
N ARG A 55 -16.24 2.49 -17.48
CA ARG A 55 -17.01 3.70 -17.89
C ARG A 55 -18.30 3.92 -17.09
N ARG A 56 -18.81 2.91 -16.38
CA ARG A 56 -20.06 2.98 -15.61
C ARG A 56 -19.85 3.23 -14.11
N GLN A 57 -18.60 3.23 -13.64
CA GLN A 57 -18.26 3.37 -12.22
C GLN A 57 -17.36 4.59 -11.99
N ALA A 58 -17.81 5.76 -12.44
CA ALA A 58 -17.29 7.01 -11.90
C ALA A 58 -17.48 6.95 -10.37
N TRP A 59 -16.37 6.93 -9.66
CA TRP A 59 -16.25 6.49 -8.27
C TRP A 59 -17.08 7.31 -7.28
N VAL A 60 -17.70 6.67 -6.30
CA VAL A 60 -18.31 7.35 -5.15
C VAL A 60 -17.41 7.12 -3.93
N MET A 61 -16.67 8.15 -3.50
CA MET A 61 -15.81 8.10 -2.30
C MET A 61 -16.54 7.54 -1.07
N LEU A 62 -17.85 7.76 -0.97
CA LEU A 62 -18.69 7.23 0.10
C LEU A 62 -18.70 5.70 0.15
N GLU A 63 -18.88 5.00 -0.98
CA GLU A 63 -18.94 3.53 -1.03
C GLU A 63 -17.65 2.89 -0.51
N ILE A 64 -16.53 3.55 -0.76
CA ILE A 64 -15.19 3.11 -0.40
C ILE A 64 -14.96 3.27 1.08
N LEU A 65 -15.37 4.42 1.62
CA LEU A 65 -15.32 4.69 3.04
C LEU A 65 -16.29 3.77 3.81
N GLU A 66 -17.42 3.41 3.22
CA GLU A 66 -18.33 2.39 3.77
C GLU A 66 -17.70 0.99 3.79
N ASP A 67 -17.04 0.58 2.70
CA ASP A 67 -16.28 -0.69 2.64
C ASP A 67 -15.17 -0.72 3.70
N VAL A 68 -14.40 0.35 3.84
CA VAL A 68 -13.37 0.48 4.88
C VAL A 68 -14.00 0.42 6.27
N GLY A 69 -15.09 1.14 6.49
CA GLY A 69 -15.79 1.17 7.78
C GLY A 69 -16.33 -0.21 8.18
N ARG A 70 -16.86 -0.98 7.22
CA ARG A 70 -17.34 -2.35 7.44
C ARG A 70 -16.23 -3.33 7.77
N GLN A 71 -15.10 -3.26 7.06
CA GLN A 71 -14.03 -4.26 7.19
C GLN A 71 -13.02 -3.93 8.30
N TYR A 72 -12.71 -2.66 8.49
CA TYR A 72 -11.61 -2.22 9.36
C TYR A 72 -12.08 -1.31 10.50
N GLY A 73 -13.36 -0.94 10.54
CA GLY A 73 -13.97 -0.14 11.60
C GLY A 73 -13.82 1.37 11.40
N LYS A 74 -14.63 2.13 12.15
CA LYS A 74 -14.76 3.59 12.01
C LYS A 74 -13.43 4.36 12.16
N ALA A 75 -12.52 3.89 13.00
CA ALA A 75 -11.22 4.52 13.18
C ALA A 75 -10.39 4.59 11.88
N MET A 76 -10.53 3.58 11.00
CA MET A 76 -9.81 3.55 9.72
C MET A 76 -10.49 4.38 8.62
N VAL A 77 -11.75 4.78 8.79
CA VAL A 77 -12.46 5.62 7.82
C VAL A 77 -11.81 7.01 7.74
N ALA A 78 -11.45 7.59 8.89
CA ALA A 78 -10.76 8.87 8.93
C ALA A 78 -9.40 8.79 8.23
N PHE A 79 -8.64 7.72 8.48
CA PHE A 79 -7.37 7.46 7.82
C PHE A 79 -7.53 7.31 6.30
N ALA A 80 -8.48 6.48 5.84
CA ALA A 80 -8.74 6.28 4.42
C ALA A 80 -9.14 7.58 3.71
N LYS A 81 -9.97 8.41 4.34
CA LYS A 81 -10.34 9.73 3.80
C LYS A 81 -9.11 10.61 3.59
N SER A 82 -8.23 10.72 4.58
CA SER A 82 -7.00 11.51 4.47
C SER A 82 -6.09 10.96 3.36
N TYR A 83 -5.90 9.65 3.30
CA TYR A 83 -5.10 9.00 2.26
C TYR A 83 -5.64 9.28 0.85
N ILE A 84 -6.96 9.17 0.64
CA ILE A 84 -7.59 9.46 -0.65
C ILE A 84 -7.36 10.93 -1.06
N VAL A 85 -7.59 11.87 -0.14
CA VAL A 85 -7.49 13.31 -0.45
C VAL A 85 -6.04 13.71 -0.75
N ILE A 86 -5.10 13.27 0.09
CA ILE A 86 -3.71 13.72 0.05
C ILE A 86 -2.91 12.93 -1.00
N ASP A 87 -2.92 11.60 -0.88
CA ASP A 87 -1.99 10.74 -1.62
C ASP A 87 -2.56 10.29 -2.96
N VAL A 88 -3.88 10.11 -3.06
CA VAL A 88 -4.52 9.64 -4.31
C VAL A 88 -4.97 10.80 -5.20
N CYS A 89 -5.61 11.82 -4.62
CA CYS A 89 -6.10 12.98 -5.37
C CYS A 89 -5.07 14.12 -5.46
N GLY A 90 -4.03 14.13 -4.62
CA GLY A 90 -3.02 15.19 -4.62
C GLY A 90 -3.55 16.56 -4.19
N ILE A 91 -4.70 16.60 -3.50
CA ILE A 91 -5.29 17.85 -3.01
C ILE A 91 -4.64 18.15 -1.65
N GLN A 92 -3.67 19.05 -1.67
CA GLN A 92 -3.17 19.65 -0.43
C GLN A 92 -4.24 20.63 0.08
N ALA A 93 -4.71 20.40 1.31
CA ALA A 93 -5.62 21.30 2.01
C ALA A 93 -4.88 22.53 2.55
#